data_AF-A0A8T5PLD1-F1
#
_entry.id   AF-A0A8T5PLD1-F1
#
_cell.length_a   1.000
_cell.length_b   1.000
_cell.length_c   1.000
_cell.angle_alpha   90.00
_cell.angle_beta   90.00
_cell.angle_gamma   90.00
#
_symmetry.space_group_name_H-M   'P 1'
#
loop_
_entity.id
_entity.type
_entity.pdbx_description
1 polymer ?
#
loop_
_entity_poly.entity_id
_entity_poly.type
_entity_poly.pdbx_seq_one_letter_code
_entity_poly.pdbx_strand_id
1 'polypeptide(L)' 'MSQEFPKEAQYVIPLAFKKRTLYTWNLRELHHFIKLRSSAQGHTSYRKIAQICFEEIEKIHPSLARYIRVNKKDYYTRE' A
#
# COMPACT_ATOMS: atom_id res chain seq x y z
N MET A 1 -22.18 16.51 -17.30
CA MET A 1 -21.35 16.74 -16.07
C MET A 1 -19.88 16.37 -16.23
N SER A 2 -19.45 15.09 -16.30
CA SER A 2 -18.00 14.79 -16.35
C SER A 2 -17.27 15.32 -17.61
N GLN A 3 -17.97 15.46 -18.74
CA GLN A 3 -17.41 16.02 -19.98
C GLN A 3 -17.46 17.55 -20.02
N GLU A 4 -18.37 18.16 -19.26
CA GLU A 4 -18.58 19.62 -19.23
C GLU A 4 -17.83 20.30 -18.07
N PHE A 5 -17.70 19.59 -16.93
CA PHE A 5 -17.07 20.04 -15.69
C PHE A 5 -16.16 18.93 -15.13
N PRO A 6 -15.03 18.62 -15.80
CA PRO A 6 -14.19 17.48 -15.44
C PRO A 6 -13.49 17.62 -14.09
N LYS A 7 -13.28 18.85 -13.59
CA LYS A 7 -12.62 19.09 -12.29
C LYS A 7 -13.60 18.92 -11.14
N GLU A 8 -14.81 19.44 -11.32
CA GLU A 8 -15.89 19.47 -10.33
C GLU A 8 -16.51 18.07 -10.16
N ALA A 9 -16.55 17.28 -11.23
CA ALA A 9 -17.05 15.91 -11.20
C ALA A 9 -16.29 14.99 -10.21
N GLN A 10 -15.07 15.33 -9.78
CA GLN A 10 -14.36 14.53 -8.78
C GLN A 10 -14.94 14.68 -7.37
N TYR A 11 -15.65 15.77 -7.06
CA TYR A 11 -16.19 16.02 -5.72
C TYR A 11 -17.30 15.05 -5.31
N VAL A 12 -17.97 14.42 -6.28
CA VAL A 12 -19.02 13.43 -5.99
C VAL A 12 -18.46 12.02 -5.76
N ILE A 13 -17.15 11.79 -6.00
CA ILE A 13 -16.54 10.47 -5.91
C ILE A 13 -16.24 10.13 -4.43
N PRO A 14 -16.70 8.98 -3.91
CA PRO A 14 -16.42 8.58 -2.54
C PRO A 14 -14.95 8.20 -2.36
N LEU A 15 -14.43 8.33 -1.13
CA LEU A 15 -13.05 7.96 -0.79
C LEU A 15 -12.72 6.47 -1.02
N ALA A 16 -13.74 5.61 -1.04
CA ALA A 16 -13.61 4.18 -1.32
C ALA A 16 -13.40 3.85 -2.81
N PHE A 17 -13.40 4.86 -3.70
CA PHE A 17 -13.19 4.65 -5.11
C PHE A 17 -11.76 4.16 -5.42
N LYS A 18 -11.66 3.14 -6.27
CA LYS A 18 -10.37 2.56 -6.68
C LYS A 18 -9.64 3.49 -7.64
N LYS A 19 -8.58 4.13 -7.17
CA LYS A 19 -7.67 4.94 -8.00
C LYS A 19 -6.48 4.11 -8.46
N ARG A 20 -6.15 4.21 -9.75
CA ARG A 20 -4.92 3.61 -10.30
C ARG A 20 -3.77 4.56 -10.07
N THR A 21 -2.69 4.06 -9.49
CA THR A 21 -1.49 4.84 -9.20
C THR A 21 -0.26 4.03 -9.60
N LEU A 22 0.77 4.74 -10.05
CA LEU A 22 2.08 4.18 -10.36
C LEU A 22 3.08 4.78 -9.38
N TYR A 23 3.88 3.93 -8.75
CA TYR A 23 4.94 4.34 -7.84
C TYR A 23 6.26 3.74 -8.28
N THR A 24 7.32 4.54 -8.18
CA THR A 24 8.70 4.10 -8.33
C THR A 24 9.41 4.39 -7.02
N TRP A 25 10.07 3.39 -6.45
CA TRP A 25 10.78 3.52 -5.18
C TRP A 25 12.19 2.93 -5.27
N ASN A 26 13.11 3.53 -4.52
CA ASN A 26 14.37 2.88 -4.20
C ASN A 26 14.21 1.91 -3.01
N LEU A 27 15.21 1.05 -2.79
CA LEU A 27 15.14 0.03 -1.73
C LEU A 27 15.04 0.64 -0.32
N ARG A 28 15.68 1.79 -0.08
CA ARG A 28 15.66 2.46 1.23
C ARG A 28 14.26 2.99 1.56
N GLU A 29 13.59 3.57 0.58
CA GLU A 29 12.19 4.02 0.68
C GLU A 29 11.27 2.85 0.97
N LEU A 30 11.41 1.73 0.24
CA LEU A 30 10.63 0.53 0.47
C LEU A 30 10.86 -0.05 1.87
N HIS A 31 12.11 -0.13 2.34
CA HIS A 31 12.42 -0.57 3.69
C HIS A 31 11.71 0.29 4.76
N HIS A 32 11.71 1.62 4.59
CA HIS A 32 11.03 2.52 5.51
C HIS A 32 9.50 2.43 5.42
N PHE A 33 8.98 2.40 4.19
CA PHE A 33 7.54 2.32 3.90
C PHE A 33 6.92 1.05 4.48
N ILE A 34 7.53 -0.11 4.23
CA ILE A 34 7.02 -1.41 4.69
C ILE A 34 6.97 -1.44 6.22
N LYS A 35 8.04 -0.95 6.88
CA LYS A 35 8.10 -0.90 8.35
C LYS A 35 6.98 -0.05 8.95
N LEU A 36 6.71 1.14 8.39
CA LEU A 36 5.69 2.03 8.92
C LEU A 36 4.26 1.56 8.58
N ARG A 37 4.03 1.18 7.33
CA ARG A 37 2.68 0.92 6.81
C ARG A 37 2.18 -0.50 7.05
N SER A 38 3.06 -1.44 7.42
CA SER A 38 2.63 -2.75 7.91
C SER A 38 2.25 -2.75 9.39
N SER A 39 2.46 -1.66 10.13
CA SER A 39 2.17 -1.59 11.57
C SER A 39 0.68 -1.83 11.89
N ALA A 40 0.39 -2.29 13.11
CA ALA A 40 -0.97 -2.60 13.57
C ALA A 40 -1.90 -1.37 13.64
N GLN A 41 -1.32 -0.18 13.79
CA GLN A 41 -2.06 1.09 13.79
C GLN A 41 -2.48 1.51 12.37
N GLY A 42 -2.01 0.81 11.34
CA GLY A 42 -2.29 1.11 9.95
C GLY A 42 -3.66 0.60 9.49
N HIS A 43 -4.37 1.40 8.69
CA HIS A 43 -5.57 0.99 7.97
C HIS A 43 -5.27 -0.18 7.01
N THR A 44 -6.19 -1.14 6.95
CA THR A 44 -6.05 -2.42 6.22
C THR A 44 -5.65 -2.24 4.76
N SER A 45 -6.26 -1.25 4.08
CA SER A 45 -6.05 -1.00 2.66
C SER A 45 -4.57 -0.80 2.30
N TYR A 46 -3.86 0.12 2.98
CA TYR A 46 -2.44 0.37 2.68
C TYR A 46 -1.51 -0.65 3.35
N ARG A 47 -1.94 -1.28 4.44
CA ARG A 47 -1.21 -2.38 5.07
C ARG A 47 -1.04 -3.55 4.10
N LYS A 48 -2.12 -3.91 3.39
CA LYS A 48 -2.10 -4.94 2.36
C LYS A 48 -1.11 -4.61 1.24
N ILE A 49 -1.09 -3.36 0.80
CA ILE A 49 -0.13 -2.89 -0.21
C ILE A 49 1.32 -3.05 0.30
N ALA A 50 1.59 -2.65 1.55
CA ALA A 50 2.92 -2.79 2.14
C ALA A 50 3.38 -4.25 2.26
N GLN A 51 2.48 -5.17 2.58
CA GLN A 51 2.76 -6.62 2.62
C GLN A 51 3.06 -7.17 1.23
N ILE A 52 2.26 -6.81 0.23
CA ILE A 52 2.50 -7.20 -1.19
C ILE A 52 3.86 -6.69 -1.65
N CYS A 53 4.22 -5.44 -1.34
CA CYS A 53 5.55 -4.91 -1.68
C CYS A 53 6.69 -5.71 -1.05
N PHE A 54 6.53 -6.17 0.19
CA PHE A 54 7.52 -7.04 0.83
C PHE A 54 7.63 -8.39 0.14
N GLU A 55 6.51 -9.02 -0.23
CA GLU A 55 6.50 -10.31 -0.93
C GLU A 55 7.22 -10.24 -2.28
N GLU A 56 7.04 -9.14 -3.03
CA GLU A 56 7.78 -8.93 -4.28
C GLU A 56 9.29 -8.72 -4.06
N ILE A 57 9.68 -8.01 -3.00
CA ILE A 57 11.11 -7.87 -2.65
C ILE A 57 11.70 -9.21 -2.22
N GLU A 58 10.96 -10.01 -1.45
CA GLU A 58 11.38 -11.34 -0.99
C GLU A 58 11.67 -12.29 -2.16
N LYS A 59 10.88 -12.20 -3.24
CA LYS A 59 11.08 -12.97 -4.48
C LYS A 59 12.34 -12.55 -5.24
N ILE A 60 12.60 -11.25 -5.38
CA ILE A 60 13.69 -10.72 -6.23
C ILE A 60 15.02 -10.67 -5.46
N HIS A 61 14.98 -10.26 -4.19
CA HIS A 61 16.16 -10.00 -3.36
C HIS A 61 16.02 -10.59 -1.94
N PRO A 62 16.04 -11.93 -1.80
CA PRO A 62 15.83 -12.60 -0.50
C PRO A 62 16.89 -12.23 0.55
N SER A 63 18.15 -11.99 0.12
CA SER A 63 19.25 -11.60 1.01
C SER A 63 19.04 -10.25 1.68
N LEU A 64 18.28 -9.34 1.06
CA LEU A 64 17.97 -8.01 1.59
C LEU A 64 16.63 -8.00 2.34
N ALA A 65 15.67 -8.80 1.89
CA ALA A 65 14.35 -8.93 2.50
C ALA A 65 14.42 -9.29 3.99
N ARG A 66 15.39 -10.13 4.39
CA ARG A 66 15.62 -10.52 5.80
C ARG A 66 15.80 -9.34 6.77
N TYR A 67 16.22 -8.17 6.28
CA TYR A 67 16.44 -6.99 7.11
C TYR A 67 15.21 -6.09 7.22
N ILE A 68 14.20 -6.28 6.35
CA ILE A 68 12.97 -5.49 6.36
C ILE A 68 12.01 -6.12 7.37
N ARG A 69 11.60 -5.32 8.36
CA ARG A 69 10.58 -5.73 9.34
C ARG A 69 9.19 -5.55 8.73
N VAL A 70 8.46 -6.65 8.59
CA VAL A 70 7.07 -6.66 8.10
C VAL A 70 6.17 -7.33 9.13
N ASN A 71 5.00 -6.75 9.36
CA ASN A 71 3.95 -7.40 10.14
C ASN A 71 2.93 -8.02 9.18
N LYS A 72 2.94 -9.36 9.09
CA LYS A 72 2.06 -10.15 8.21
C LYS A 72 0.70 -10.50 8.82
N LYS A 73 0.42 -10.11 10.07
CA LYS A 73 -0.87 -10.46 10.71
C LYS A 73 -2.03 -9.76 10.00
N ASP A 74 -3.17 -10.42 9.87
CA ASP A 74 -4.42 -9.77 9.51
C ASP A 74 -5.25 -9.58 10.79
N TYR A 75 -5.77 -8.38 11.00
CA TYR A 75 -6.50 -8.02 12.22
C TYR A 75 -8.02 -7.86 11.99
N TYR A 76 -8.49 -8.06 10.75
CA TYR A 76 -9.88 -7.78 10.35
C TYR A 76 -10.63 -9.02 9.88
N THR A 77 -9.98 -10.18 9.87
CA THR A 77 -10.66 -11.47 9.77
C THR A 77 -11.46 -11.68 11.07
N ARG A 78 -12.70 -11.18 11.08
CA ARG A 78 -13.70 -11.55 12.07
C ARG A 78 -14.23 -12.93 11.68
N GLU A 79 -14.09 -13.89 12.59
CA GLU A 79 -14.94 -15.08 12.66
C GLU A 79 -16.41 -14.69 12.83
#